data_AF-A0A0F9W4B1-F1
#
_entry.id   AF-A0A0F9W4B1-F1
#
_cell.length_a   1.000
_cell.length_b   1.000
_cell.length_c   1.000
_cell.angle_alpha   90.00
_cell.angle_beta   90.00
_cell.angle_gamma   90.00
#
_symmetry.space_group_name_H-M   'P 1'
#
loop_
_entity.id
_entity.type
_entity.pdbx_description
1 polymer ?
#
loop_
_entity_poly.entity_id
_entity_poly.type
_entity_poly.pdbx_seq_one_letter_code
_entity_poly.pdbx_strand_id
1 'polypeptide(L)'
;MNLSQQNSFNPDNKKSTMALVSRIKSEGQDFEWYPTTEEMLKVIKDDIDKMVDDYDINPNPSILDCGAGDGRSLKYLTEGQRYAIEKSKPLIQAMDKSIFVIGAEFHQQTLMDKNTTLTIANPPYSEFEDWSSKIIRESNSAYIYLVIPSRWKSSKNIQDAIEIRGAKAETLKQKDFLSADRVSRAKVDIIKVSLVTKSRHRSSSSRADTDPFTIWFNDNFKIEKTSGRDLNDVSASLSQERIQNELVTGKDLIQVLIQLYERDLSKLMENYRAFETLDADLLDELGVSFKDVREGLRLKVKGLKNIYWQELFNNLKKITDKLTKSSRERLLSNLTTRTDVDFNSENIYAVVIWVIKNANHYFDEQLVSLVKRMVEKANIVLYKSNTKTYGEEKWRYCRTPEGLSRYSLETRLVLERAGGLVVSEWSFDLNRYNGLTERAHDLIMDILTVATNLGFDTTNYERPMDYQWESNKGKEFHFWDHVTGKTSLLMTVKAFKNGNCHVKFNQAFMRKLNVEFGRLEGWLKSAQEAADELDITIDEAAESFNQNLKLTNTSFLQLGFKEAA
;
A
#
# COMPACT_ATOMS: atom_id res chain seq x y z
N MET A 1 -19.83 -16.28 24.18
CA MET A 1 -19.65 -17.68 23.70
C MET A 1 -18.53 -17.67 22.68
N ASN A 2 -17.41 -18.30 23.05
CA ASN A 2 -16.19 -18.39 22.26
C ASN A 2 -16.42 -19.26 21.01
N LEU A 3 -16.09 -18.73 19.84
CA LEU A 3 -15.81 -19.53 18.65
C LEU A 3 -14.31 -19.42 18.37
N SER A 4 -13.54 -20.26 19.07
CA SER A 4 -12.20 -20.64 18.66
C SER A 4 -12.33 -21.51 17.40
N GLN A 5 -12.18 -20.91 16.21
CA GLN A 5 -11.94 -21.69 15.00
C GLN A 5 -10.54 -22.31 15.11
N GLN A 6 -10.50 -23.59 15.46
CA GLN A 6 -9.33 -24.42 15.25
C GLN A 6 -9.08 -24.50 13.73
N ASN A 7 -8.03 -23.82 13.25
CA ASN A 7 -7.45 -24.10 11.94
C ASN A 7 -6.78 -25.48 12.00
N SER A 8 -7.53 -26.52 11.68
CA SER A 8 -7.00 -27.84 11.38
C SER A 8 -6.50 -27.90 9.94
N PHE A 9 -5.27 -28.40 9.75
CA PHE A 9 -4.58 -28.73 8.49
C PHE A 9 -5.47 -28.77 7.23
N ASN A 10 -5.30 -27.79 6.33
CA ASN A 10 -5.94 -27.78 5.01
C ASN A 10 -5.00 -28.42 3.95
N PRO A 11 -5.35 -29.57 3.34
CA PRO A 11 -4.53 -30.24 2.31
C PRO A 11 -4.22 -29.39 1.08
N ASP A 12 -5.07 -28.40 0.77
CA ASP A 12 -4.88 -27.51 -0.38
C ASP A 12 -3.70 -26.55 -0.18
N ASN A 13 -3.35 -26.23 1.08
CA ASN A 13 -2.26 -25.31 1.40
C ASN A 13 -0.88 -25.94 1.13
N LYS A 14 -0.76 -27.25 1.32
CA LYS A 14 0.48 -28.01 1.05
C LYS A 14 0.74 -28.16 -0.45
N LYS A 15 -0.32 -28.42 -1.25
CA LYS A 15 -0.22 -28.45 -2.72
C LYS A 15 0.17 -27.08 -3.29
N SER A 16 -0.39 -26.01 -2.74
CA SER A 16 -0.03 -24.62 -3.08
C SER A 16 1.43 -24.29 -2.77
N THR A 17 1.92 -24.66 -1.57
CA THR A 17 3.30 -24.41 -1.15
C THR A 17 4.31 -25.16 -2.02
N MET A 18 4.06 -26.44 -2.34
CA MET A 18 4.92 -27.21 -3.25
C MET A 18 4.96 -26.61 -4.66
N ALA A 19 3.83 -26.12 -5.18
CA ALA A 19 3.78 -25.43 -6.46
C ALA A 19 4.63 -24.15 -6.46
N LEU A 20 4.57 -23.36 -5.37
CA LEU A 20 5.41 -22.17 -5.20
C LEU A 20 6.90 -22.53 -5.14
N VAL A 21 7.28 -23.55 -4.36
CA VAL A 21 8.67 -24.03 -4.28
C VAL A 21 9.18 -24.49 -5.66
N SER A 22 8.36 -25.20 -6.42
CA SER A 22 8.70 -25.59 -7.80
C SER A 22 8.88 -24.38 -8.70
N ARG A 23 7.99 -23.38 -8.59
CA ARG A 23 8.03 -22.15 -9.39
C ARG A 23 9.29 -21.32 -9.13
N ILE A 24 9.62 -21.06 -7.86
CA ILE A 24 10.82 -20.28 -7.53
C ILE A 24 12.10 -21.00 -7.99
N LYS A 25 12.14 -22.33 -7.93
CA LYS A 25 13.27 -23.11 -8.45
C LYS A 25 13.40 -22.98 -9.97
N SER A 26 12.28 -23.10 -10.70
CA SER A 26 12.30 -22.97 -12.16
C SER A 26 12.68 -21.56 -12.63
N GLU A 27 12.38 -20.54 -11.83
CA GLU A 27 12.70 -19.14 -12.13
C GLU A 27 14.07 -18.70 -11.57
N GLY A 28 14.86 -19.61 -10.97
CA GLY A 28 16.17 -19.28 -10.40
C GLY A 28 16.11 -18.38 -9.16
N GLN A 29 14.97 -18.34 -8.48
CA GLN A 29 14.67 -17.45 -7.35
C GLN A 29 14.43 -18.24 -6.04
N ASP A 30 15.00 -19.44 -5.93
CA ASP A 30 15.05 -20.19 -4.67
C ASP A 30 16.29 -19.78 -3.86
N PHE A 31 16.10 -18.83 -2.96
CA PHE A 31 17.14 -18.31 -2.07
C PHE A 31 17.10 -19.00 -0.70
N GLU A 32 16.96 -20.33 -0.71
CA GLU A 32 16.77 -21.14 0.50
C GLU A 32 15.48 -20.79 1.28
N TRP A 33 14.38 -20.55 0.57
CA TRP A 33 13.10 -20.30 1.23
C TRP A 33 12.56 -21.57 1.90
N TYR A 34 12.65 -21.63 3.23
CA TYR A 34 12.01 -22.65 4.07
C TYR A 34 10.79 -22.03 4.76
N PRO A 35 9.55 -22.32 4.32
CA PRO A 35 8.37 -21.71 4.92
C PRO A 35 8.29 -22.03 6.42
N THR A 36 8.20 -21.01 7.26
CA THR A 36 8.06 -21.18 8.70
C THR A 36 6.78 -21.97 9.00
N THR A 37 6.91 -23.06 9.76
CA THR A 37 5.79 -23.96 10.04
C THR A 37 4.81 -23.35 11.03
N GLU A 38 3.53 -23.76 10.96
CA GLU A 38 2.51 -23.31 11.93
C GLU A 38 2.91 -23.62 13.38
N GLU A 39 3.59 -24.75 13.63
CA GLU A 39 4.08 -25.09 14.96
C GLU A 39 5.13 -24.10 15.48
N MET A 40 6.02 -23.63 14.60
CA MET A 40 7.02 -22.61 14.96
C MET A 40 6.36 -21.25 15.16
N LEU A 41 5.44 -20.88 14.27
CA LEU A 41 4.67 -19.63 14.38
C LEU A 41 3.82 -19.60 15.65
N LYS A 42 3.26 -20.75 16.06
CA LYS A 42 2.51 -20.87 17.32
C LYS A 42 3.38 -20.54 18.53
N VAL A 43 4.63 -20.99 18.58
CA VAL A 43 5.56 -20.66 19.69
C VAL A 43 5.77 -19.15 19.79
N ILE A 44 5.98 -18.49 18.65
CA ILE A 44 6.16 -17.03 18.59
C ILE A 44 4.85 -16.33 18.99
N LYS A 45 3.71 -16.80 18.48
CA LYS A 45 2.39 -16.21 18.76
C LYS A 45 2.04 -16.30 20.25
N ASP A 46 2.28 -17.44 20.88
CA ASP A 46 2.03 -17.63 22.31
C ASP A 46 2.88 -16.66 23.17
N ASP A 47 4.12 -16.37 22.77
CA ASP A 47 4.97 -15.38 23.45
C ASP A 47 4.51 -13.93 23.19
N ILE A 48 4.07 -13.61 21.96
CA ILE A 48 3.47 -12.31 21.63
C ILE A 48 2.20 -12.07 22.45
N ASP A 49 1.29 -13.05 22.50
CA ASP A 49 0.02 -12.94 23.21
C ASP A 49 0.26 -12.76 24.70
N LYS A 50 1.23 -13.48 25.28
CA LYS A 50 1.66 -13.24 26.65
C LYS A 50 2.14 -11.81 26.88
N MET A 51 2.93 -11.23 25.97
CA MET A 51 3.37 -9.84 26.09
C MET A 51 2.22 -8.83 25.94
N VAL A 52 1.19 -9.15 25.14
CA VAL A 52 -0.03 -8.34 25.06
C VAL A 52 -0.80 -8.40 26.39
N ASP A 53 -0.96 -9.60 26.96
CA ASP A 53 -1.63 -9.81 28.25
C ASP A 53 -0.89 -9.13 29.41
N ASP A 54 0.44 -9.12 29.36
CA ASP A 54 1.31 -8.43 30.32
C ASP A 54 1.37 -6.91 30.07
N TYR A 55 0.66 -6.39 29.07
CA TYR A 55 0.68 -4.98 28.61
C TYR A 55 2.07 -4.45 28.19
N ASP A 56 3.01 -5.35 27.85
CA ASP A 56 4.33 -5.00 27.36
C ASP A 56 4.25 -4.40 25.93
N ILE A 57 3.28 -4.85 25.13
CA ILE A 57 3.02 -4.36 23.76
C ILE A 57 1.52 -4.17 23.50
N ASN A 58 1.19 -3.36 22.48
CA ASN A 58 -0.19 -3.12 22.09
C ASN A 58 -0.85 -4.36 21.47
N PRO A 59 -2.17 -4.53 21.63
CA PRO A 59 -2.94 -5.44 20.80
C PRO A 59 -2.75 -5.08 19.32
N ASN A 60 -2.46 -6.08 18.48
CA ASN A 60 -2.16 -5.93 17.05
C ASN A 60 -0.83 -5.19 16.75
N PRO A 61 0.32 -5.74 17.19
CA PRO A 61 1.63 -5.11 16.97
C PRO A 61 1.97 -4.99 15.48
N SER A 62 2.69 -3.94 15.10
CA SER A 62 3.30 -3.85 13.76
C SER A 62 4.50 -4.79 13.67
N ILE A 63 4.58 -5.57 12.58
CA ILE A 63 5.63 -6.59 12.39
C ILE A 63 6.36 -6.37 11.06
N LEU A 64 7.69 -6.39 11.12
CA LEU A 64 8.57 -6.53 9.96
C LEU A 64 9.09 -7.97 9.85
N ASP A 65 8.88 -8.63 8.72
CA ASP A 65 9.44 -9.94 8.40
C ASP A 65 10.57 -9.80 7.36
N CYS A 66 11.79 -10.14 7.77
CA CYS A 66 12.96 -10.15 6.90
C CYS A 66 13.13 -11.55 6.29
N GLY A 67 12.98 -11.66 4.96
CA GLY A 67 12.87 -12.95 4.28
C GLY A 67 11.44 -13.50 4.39
N ALA A 68 10.45 -12.64 4.14
CA ALA A 68 9.05 -12.91 4.44
C ALA A 68 8.43 -14.06 3.64
N GLY A 69 9.04 -14.44 2.52
CA GLY A 69 8.54 -15.49 1.65
C GLY A 69 7.16 -15.14 1.08
N ASP A 70 6.20 -16.05 1.23
CA ASP A 70 4.81 -15.79 0.83
C ASP A 70 4.01 -14.97 1.86
N GLY A 71 4.64 -14.52 2.95
CA GLY A 71 4.03 -13.66 3.96
C GLY A 71 3.12 -14.40 4.95
N ARG A 72 3.12 -15.74 4.97
CA ARG A 72 2.29 -16.53 5.90
C ARG A 72 2.56 -16.20 7.36
N SER A 73 3.81 -15.93 7.73
CA SER A 73 4.21 -15.58 9.10
C SER A 73 3.51 -14.29 9.56
N LEU A 74 3.51 -13.26 8.71
CA LEU A 74 2.87 -11.97 8.99
C LEU A 74 1.35 -12.09 9.14
N LYS A 75 0.71 -12.94 8.32
CA LYS A 75 -0.74 -13.22 8.43
C LYS A 75 -1.09 -13.94 9.72
N TYR A 76 -0.23 -14.86 10.16
CA TYR A 76 -0.47 -15.65 11.37
C TYR A 76 -0.26 -14.84 12.66
N LEU A 77 0.77 -13.97 12.69
CA LEU A 77 1.25 -13.38 13.93
C LEU A 77 0.53 -12.09 14.35
N THR A 78 -0.01 -11.33 13.40
CA THR A 78 -0.64 -10.03 13.70
C THR A 78 -1.82 -9.70 12.80
N GLU A 79 -2.80 -8.97 13.34
CA GLU A 79 -3.81 -8.21 12.59
C GLU A 79 -3.45 -6.72 12.42
N GLY A 80 -2.29 -6.32 12.93
CA GLY A 80 -1.73 -4.98 12.79
C GLY A 80 -1.06 -4.75 11.43
N GLN A 81 -0.15 -3.79 11.37
CA GLN A 81 0.60 -3.48 10.15
C GLN A 81 1.61 -4.59 9.84
N ARG A 82 1.62 -5.06 8.58
CA ARG A 82 2.44 -6.17 8.09
C ARG A 82 3.45 -5.66 7.06
N TYR A 83 4.73 -5.73 7.40
CA TYR A 83 5.82 -5.28 6.55
C TYR A 83 6.72 -6.46 6.17
N ALA A 84 7.12 -6.53 4.90
CA ALA A 84 7.93 -7.61 4.37
C ALA A 84 9.19 -7.07 3.68
N ILE A 85 10.30 -7.76 3.87
CA ILE A 85 11.45 -7.71 2.97
C ILE A 85 11.55 -9.07 2.29
N GLU A 86 11.44 -9.10 0.97
CA GLU A 86 11.47 -10.32 0.15
C GLU A 86 11.94 -9.99 -1.26
N LYS A 87 12.84 -10.80 -1.82
CA LYS A 87 13.43 -10.55 -3.14
C LYS A 87 12.86 -11.44 -4.26
N SER A 88 12.26 -12.58 -3.92
CA SER A 88 11.66 -13.51 -4.88
C SER A 88 10.35 -12.96 -5.42
N LYS A 89 10.32 -12.61 -6.71
CA LYS A 89 9.14 -12.07 -7.40
C LYS A 89 7.93 -13.02 -7.30
N PRO A 90 8.05 -14.35 -7.48
CA PRO A 90 6.92 -15.25 -7.27
C PRO A 90 6.36 -15.24 -5.85
N LEU A 91 7.21 -15.09 -4.82
CA LEU A 91 6.79 -15.05 -3.43
C LEU A 91 6.07 -13.73 -3.10
N ILE A 92 6.61 -12.60 -3.54
CA ILE A 92 5.93 -11.29 -3.48
C ILE A 92 4.55 -11.34 -4.18
N GLN A 93 4.49 -12.00 -5.34
CA GLN A 93 3.24 -12.22 -6.07
C GLN A 93 2.26 -13.13 -5.33
N ALA A 94 2.73 -14.02 -4.45
CA ALA A 94 1.87 -14.87 -3.62
C ALA A 94 1.36 -14.18 -2.34
N MET A 95 2.02 -13.12 -1.87
CA MET A 95 1.66 -12.43 -0.62
C MET A 95 0.23 -11.86 -0.59
N ASP A 96 -0.39 -11.83 0.58
CA ASP A 96 -1.70 -11.18 0.78
C ASP A 96 -1.60 -9.65 0.63
N LYS A 97 -2.66 -9.01 0.11
CA LYS A 97 -2.72 -7.54 -0.11
C LYS A 97 -2.52 -6.70 1.14
N SER A 98 -2.80 -7.26 2.32
CA SER A 98 -2.58 -6.61 3.61
C SER A 98 -1.10 -6.50 4.00
N ILE A 99 -0.21 -7.19 3.28
CA ILE A 99 1.24 -7.16 3.48
C ILE A 99 1.84 -6.12 2.53
N PHE A 100 2.71 -5.28 3.09
CA PHE A 100 3.44 -4.28 2.32
C PHE A 100 4.91 -4.64 2.21
N VAL A 101 5.40 -4.72 0.98
CA VAL A 101 6.82 -4.99 0.71
C VAL A 101 7.58 -3.68 0.85
N ILE A 102 8.46 -3.60 1.85
CA ILE A 102 9.29 -2.43 2.16
C ILE A 102 10.77 -2.63 1.81
N GLY A 103 11.11 -3.75 1.19
CA GLY A 103 12.45 -4.02 0.69
C GLY A 103 12.49 -5.29 -0.15
N ALA A 104 13.42 -5.33 -1.11
CA ALA A 104 13.72 -6.51 -1.92
C ALA A 104 14.97 -7.23 -1.40
N GLU A 105 16.18 -6.87 -1.85
CA GLU A 105 17.44 -7.46 -1.35
C GLU A 105 17.75 -6.97 0.07
N PHE A 106 17.73 -7.91 1.02
CA PHE A 106 17.86 -7.66 2.46
C PHE A 106 19.16 -6.93 2.81
N HIS A 107 20.29 -7.29 2.20
CA HIS A 107 21.57 -6.68 2.52
C HIS A 107 21.68 -5.21 2.06
N GLN A 108 20.87 -4.79 1.09
CA GLN A 108 20.80 -3.41 0.63
C GLN A 108 19.85 -2.54 1.47
N GLN A 109 19.08 -3.14 2.38
CA GLN A 109 18.12 -2.40 3.20
C GLN A 109 18.76 -1.83 4.46
N THR A 110 18.36 -0.61 4.82
CA THR A 110 18.62 -0.05 6.15
C THR A 110 17.47 -0.43 7.07
N LEU A 111 17.72 -1.10 8.20
CA LEU A 111 16.62 -1.46 9.13
C LEU A 111 16.33 -0.36 10.17
N MET A 112 17.25 0.58 10.34
CA MET A 112 17.25 1.58 11.43
C MET A 112 16.12 2.62 11.30
N ASP A 113 15.65 2.87 10.08
CA ASP A 113 14.55 3.80 9.80
C ASP A 113 13.18 3.10 9.75
N LYS A 114 13.14 1.77 9.77
CA LYS A 114 11.91 0.96 9.71
C LYS A 114 11.36 0.70 11.11
N ASN A 115 10.56 1.64 11.61
CA ASN A 115 9.99 1.57 12.96
C ASN A 115 8.83 0.56 13.04
N THR A 116 9.04 -0.53 13.77
CA THR A 116 8.03 -1.58 13.99
C THR A 116 8.03 -2.03 15.44
N THR A 117 6.95 -2.68 15.89
CA THR A 117 6.91 -3.23 17.24
C THR A 117 7.81 -4.46 17.35
N LEU A 118 7.73 -5.34 16.35
CA LEU A 118 8.46 -6.60 16.29
C LEU A 118 9.18 -6.75 14.94
N THR A 119 10.37 -7.32 14.96
CA THR A 119 11.03 -7.86 13.75
C THR A 119 11.08 -9.38 13.84
N ILE A 120 10.80 -10.07 12.74
CA ILE A 120 10.91 -11.53 12.65
C ILE A 120 11.79 -11.91 11.45
N ALA A 121 12.47 -13.05 11.53
CA ALA A 121 13.15 -13.63 10.38
C ALA A 121 13.31 -15.15 10.51
N ASN A 122 13.17 -15.83 9.37
CA ASN A 122 13.64 -17.20 9.16
C ASN A 122 14.62 -17.15 7.96
N PRO A 123 15.87 -16.73 8.20
CA PRO A 123 16.81 -16.40 7.12
C PRO A 123 17.31 -17.65 6.38
N PRO A 124 17.94 -17.49 5.21
CA PRO A 124 18.73 -18.53 4.57
C PRO A 124 19.76 -19.13 5.55
N TYR A 125 19.84 -20.45 5.66
CA TYR A 125 20.68 -21.10 6.71
C TYR A 125 22.18 -21.11 6.38
N SER A 126 22.53 -20.86 5.12
CA SER A 126 23.89 -20.54 4.69
C SER A 126 24.35 -19.15 5.16
N GLU A 127 23.45 -18.18 5.24
CA GLU A 127 23.75 -16.76 5.52
C GLU A 127 23.23 -16.27 6.88
N PHE A 128 22.71 -17.18 7.72
CA PHE A 128 22.00 -16.82 8.96
C PHE A 128 22.84 -15.98 9.94
N GLU A 129 24.17 -16.10 9.96
CA GLU A 129 25.03 -15.31 10.88
C GLU A 129 25.01 -13.84 10.52
N ASP A 130 25.22 -13.52 9.24
CA ASP A 130 25.24 -12.15 8.74
C ASP A 130 23.85 -11.53 8.80
N TRP A 131 22.81 -12.29 8.45
CA TRP A 131 21.42 -11.88 8.59
C TRP A 131 21.05 -11.55 10.04
N SER A 132 21.31 -12.47 10.96
CA SER A 132 20.98 -12.29 12.37
C SER A 132 21.75 -11.12 12.99
N SER A 133 23.05 -10.99 12.68
CA SER A 133 23.88 -9.90 13.18
C SER A 133 23.40 -8.55 12.67
N LYS A 134 23.04 -8.44 11.38
CA LYS A 134 22.47 -7.21 10.80
C LYS A 134 21.11 -6.87 11.44
N ILE A 135 20.19 -7.83 11.55
CA ILE A 135 18.88 -7.61 12.19
C ILE A 135 19.05 -7.12 13.62
N ILE A 136 19.91 -7.77 14.40
CA ILE A 136 20.14 -7.39 15.80
C ILE A 136 20.78 -6.01 15.86
N ARG A 137 21.79 -5.68 15.05
CA ARG A 137 22.44 -4.35 15.10
C ARG A 137 21.54 -3.21 14.61
N GLU A 138 20.74 -3.44 13.58
CA GLU A 138 20.04 -2.34 12.89
C GLU A 138 18.54 -2.25 13.18
N SER A 139 17.88 -3.29 13.69
CA SER A 139 16.43 -3.26 13.86
C SER A 139 15.99 -2.16 14.83
N ASN A 140 15.03 -1.35 14.36
CA ASN A 140 14.33 -0.34 15.14
C ASN A 140 12.98 -0.90 15.63
N SER A 141 13.07 -1.91 16.49
CA SER A 141 11.92 -2.58 17.12
C SER A 141 12.17 -2.88 18.60
N ALA A 142 11.14 -3.25 19.35
CA ALA A 142 11.29 -3.61 20.76
C ALA A 142 11.77 -5.06 20.95
N TYR A 143 11.32 -5.96 20.06
CA TYR A 143 11.65 -7.39 20.14
C TYR A 143 11.93 -7.97 18.76
N ILE A 144 12.88 -8.89 18.69
CA ILE A 144 13.21 -9.64 17.49
C ILE A 144 12.94 -11.13 17.71
N TYR A 145 12.33 -11.81 16.75
CA TYR A 145 12.24 -13.27 16.71
C TYR A 145 13.06 -13.84 15.55
N LEU A 146 13.89 -14.84 15.83
CA LEU A 146 14.71 -15.52 14.83
C LEU A 146 14.46 -17.02 14.88
N VAL A 147 14.24 -17.63 13.70
CA VAL A 147 14.23 -19.09 13.53
C VAL A 147 15.52 -19.47 12.83
N ILE A 148 16.56 -19.83 13.60
CA ILE A 148 17.92 -19.99 13.07
C ILE A 148 18.61 -21.26 13.59
N PRO A 149 19.63 -21.78 12.88
CA PRO A 149 20.39 -22.95 13.32
C PRO A 149 20.96 -22.81 14.75
N SER A 150 20.88 -23.85 15.59
CA SER A 150 21.33 -23.83 16.99
C SER A 150 22.81 -23.45 17.19
N ARG A 151 23.62 -23.47 16.12
CA ARG A 151 25.03 -23.01 16.10
C ARG A 151 25.19 -21.49 16.28
N TRP A 152 24.11 -20.72 16.28
CA TRP A 152 24.15 -19.28 16.59
C TRP A 152 24.80 -18.97 17.95
N LYS A 153 24.70 -19.89 18.92
CA LYS A 153 25.28 -19.77 20.27
C LYS A 153 26.80 -19.61 20.27
N SER A 154 27.47 -20.12 19.23
CA SER A 154 28.92 -20.01 19.06
C SER A 154 29.32 -18.93 18.04
N SER A 155 28.38 -18.23 17.42
CA SER A 155 28.70 -17.18 16.45
C SER A 155 29.09 -15.89 17.17
N LYS A 156 30.37 -15.51 17.04
CA LYS A 156 30.89 -14.28 17.64
C LYS A 156 30.15 -13.04 17.13
N ASN A 157 29.87 -12.96 15.83
CA ASN A 157 29.19 -11.82 15.23
C ASN A 157 27.81 -11.56 15.86
N ILE A 158 27.06 -12.63 16.15
CA ILE A 158 25.75 -12.52 16.80
C ILE A 158 25.89 -12.07 18.27
N GLN A 159 26.87 -12.61 19.00
CA GLN A 159 27.10 -12.20 20.40
C GLN A 159 27.53 -10.73 20.49
N ASP A 160 28.47 -10.31 19.64
CA ASP A 160 28.94 -8.92 19.56
C ASP A 160 27.76 -7.98 19.22
N ALA A 161 26.85 -8.38 18.32
CA ALA A 161 25.64 -7.62 17.99
C ALA A 161 24.68 -7.47 19.18
N ILE A 162 24.47 -8.54 19.96
CA ILE A 162 23.64 -8.52 21.18
C ILE A 162 24.24 -7.58 22.22
N GLU A 163 25.56 -7.65 22.43
CA GLU A 163 26.28 -6.84 23.40
C GLU A 163 26.23 -5.34 23.04
N ILE A 164 26.53 -4.99 21.79
CA ILE A 164 26.50 -3.59 21.30
C ILE A 164 25.10 -2.97 21.48
N ARG A 165 24.04 -3.76 21.39
CA ARG A 165 22.65 -3.31 21.57
C ARG A 165 22.18 -3.33 23.03
N GLY A 166 23.00 -3.82 23.97
CA GLY A 166 22.57 -4.07 25.35
C GLY A 166 21.38 -5.04 25.43
N ALA A 167 21.26 -5.94 24.45
CA ALA A 167 20.09 -6.78 24.26
C ALA A 167 20.16 -8.07 25.08
N LYS A 168 19.02 -8.74 25.26
CA LYS A 168 18.95 -10.06 25.90
C LYS A 168 18.34 -11.08 24.96
N ALA A 169 19.08 -12.15 24.65
CA ALA A 169 18.60 -13.27 23.85
C ALA A 169 18.18 -14.46 24.71
N GLU A 170 17.05 -15.10 24.37
CA GLU A 170 16.57 -16.34 25.00
C GLU A 170 16.04 -17.34 23.95
N THR A 171 16.24 -18.63 24.19
CA THR A 171 15.68 -19.70 23.35
C THR A 171 14.30 -20.08 23.85
N LEU A 172 13.26 -19.88 23.03
CA LEU A 172 11.89 -20.25 23.34
C LEU A 172 11.63 -21.75 23.14
N LYS A 173 12.12 -22.29 22.01
CA LYS A 173 11.94 -23.71 21.66
C LYS A 173 12.97 -24.15 20.64
N GLN A 174 13.35 -25.43 20.66
CA GLN A 174 14.09 -26.10 19.60
C GLN A 174 13.15 -26.91 18.71
N LYS A 175 13.34 -26.86 17.39
CA LYS A 175 12.53 -27.53 16.36
C LYS A 175 13.40 -28.02 15.19
N ASP A 176 12.76 -28.67 14.23
CA ASP A 176 13.34 -29.11 12.96
C ASP A 176 12.30 -29.00 11.83
N PHE A 177 12.74 -29.25 10.59
CA PHE A 177 11.91 -29.22 9.38
C PHE A 177 11.65 -30.63 8.83
N LEU A 178 11.74 -31.70 9.62
CA LEU A 178 11.56 -33.07 9.13
C LEU A 178 10.12 -33.35 8.65
N SER A 179 9.14 -32.71 9.26
CA SER A 179 7.70 -32.81 8.92
C SER A 179 7.14 -31.61 8.15
N ALA A 180 7.99 -30.65 7.77
CA ALA A 180 7.56 -29.42 7.10
C ALA A 180 7.19 -29.61 5.62
N ASP A 181 6.54 -28.61 5.02
CA ASP A 181 6.20 -28.60 3.59
C ASP A 181 7.46 -28.74 2.71
N ARG A 182 8.55 -28.05 3.10
CA ARG A 182 9.89 -28.23 2.54
C ARG A 182 10.77 -28.91 3.59
N VAL A 183 11.07 -30.18 3.38
CA VAL A 183 11.86 -30.99 4.33
C VAL A 183 13.32 -30.54 4.37
N SER A 184 13.87 -30.38 5.58
CA SER A 184 15.29 -30.12 5.82
C SER A 184 15.77 -30.83 7.08
N ARG A 185 17.05 -31.20 7.13
CA ARG A 185 17.71 -31.82 8.30
C ARG A 185 18.18 -30.80 9.34
N ALA A 186 17.94 -29.50 9.12
CA ALA A 186 18.38 -28.44 10.00
C ALA A 186 17.67 -28.52 11.36
N LYS A 187 18.46 -28.51 12.45
CA LYS A 187 17.97 -28.26 13.81
C LYS A 187 18.04 -26.76 14.08
N VAL A 188 16.90 -26.18 14.44
CA VAL A 188 16.76 -24.74 14.61
C VAL A 188 16.29 -24.40 16.02
N ASP A 189 16.75 -23.26 16.51
CA ASP A 189 16.25 -22.62 17.72
C ASP A 189 15.32 -21.47 17.31
N ILE A 190 14.17 -21.37 17.98
CA ILE A 190 13.30 -20.19 17.97
C ILE A 190 13.78 -19.28 19.09
N ILE A 191 14.29 -18.11 18.74
CA ILE A 191 14.97 -17.19 19.65
C ILE A 191 14.15 -15.91 19.74
N LYS A 192 14.07 -15.35 20.94
CA LYS A 192 13.63 -13.98 21.19
C LYS A 192 14.82 -13.14 21.61
N VAL A 193 14.98 -11.97 21.00
CA VAL A 193 15.95 -10.95 21.41
C VAL A 193 15.18 -9.72 21.86
N SER A 194 15.27 -9.40 23.15
CA SER A 194 14.66 -8.21 23.73
C SER A 194 15.63 -7.02 23.63
N LEU A 195 15.20 -5.97 22.93
CA LEU A 195 15.95 -4.71 22.76
C LEU A 195 15.52 -3.63 23.79
N VAL A 196 14.64 -4.00 24.72
CA VAL A 196 14.10 -3.13 25.77
C VAL A 196 14.30 -3.75 27.15
N THR A 197 14.58 -2.90 28.13
CA THR A 197 14.62 -3.25 29.55
C THR A 197 13.24 -3.06 30.16
N LYS A 198 12.76 -4.09 30.85
CA LYS A 198 11.49 -4.03 31.58
C LYS A 198 11.61 -3.03 32.73
N SER A 199 10.95 -1.88 32.60
CA SER A 199 10.79 -0.90 33.69
C SER A 199 9.42 -1.06 34.35
N ARG A 200 9.38 -1.10 35.69
CA ARG A 200 8.15 -1.24 36.50
C ARG A 200 7.15 -0.08 36.30
N HIS A 201 7.54 1.00 35.64
CA HIS A 201 6.77 2.25 35.56
C HIS A 201 6.65 2.85 34.15
N ARG A 202 6.97 2.11 33.08
CA ARG A 202 6.82 2.64 31.70
C ARG A 202 5.60 2.04 30.99
N SER A 203 4.83 2.93 30.38
CA SER A 203 3.86 2.64 29.31
C SER A 203 4.56 1.88 28.17
N SER A 204 3.84 0.96 27.49
CA SER A 204 4.36 0.13 26.39
C SER A 204 5.29 0.93 25.47
N SER A 205 6.59 0.61 25.47
CA SER A 205 7.54 1.21 24.53
C SER A 205 7.70 0.26 23.36
N SER A 206 7.31 0.72 22.16
CA SER A 206 7.60 -0.02 20.91
C SER A 206 9.04 0.16 20.43
N ARG A 207 9.88 0.93 21.16
CA ARG A 207 11.23 1.30 20.73
C ARG A 207 12.29 0.69 21.63
N ALA A 208 13.37 0.21 20.99
CA ALA A 208 14.59 -0.24 21.63
C ALA A 208 15.19 0.83 22.57
N ASP A 209 15.82 0.39 23.66
CA ASP A 209 16.52 1.29 24.58
C ASP A 209 17.78 1.90 23.94
N THR A 210 18.46 1.13 23.08
CA THR A 210 19.59 1.60 22.28
C THR A 210 19.14 1.83 20.84
N ASP A 211 19.17 3.11 20.43
CA ASP A 211 18.81 3.54 19.07
C ASP A 211 19.89 3.09 18.06
N PRO A 212 19.52 2.28 17.06
CA PRO A 212 20.49 1.78 16.08
C PRO A 212 21.07 2.89 15.18
N PHE A 213 20.32 3.98 14.94
CA PHE A 213 20.85 5.11 14.16
C PHE A 213 21.98 5.82 14.91
N THR A 214 21.88 5.91 16.24
CA THR A 214 22.95 6.45 17.08
C THR A 214 24.23 5.62 17.00
N ILE A 215 24.12 4.28 17.01
CA ILE A 215 25.28 3.39 16.84
C ILE A 215 25.93 3.63 15.48
N TRP A 216 25.13 3.57 14.40
CA TRP A 216 25.63 3.80 13.06
C TRP A 216 26.28 5.18 12.89
N PHE A 217 25.65 6.24 13.44
CA PHE A 217 26.18 7.59 13.33
C PHE A 217 27.55 7.71 14.00
N ASN A 218 27.71 7.15 15.21
CA ASN A 218 28.99 7.18 15.92
C ASN A 218 30.08 6.35 15.22
N ASP A 219 29.70 5.25 14.55
CA ASP A 219 30.63 4.43 13.77
C ASP A 219 31.10 5.14 12.47
N ASN A 220 30.27 6.03 11.92
CA ASN A 220 30.48 6.66 10.61
C ASN A 220 30.93 8.13 10.67
N PHE A 221 30.69 8.82 11.79
CA PHE A 221 31.03 10.23 11.99
C PHE A 221 31.86 10.42 13.26
N LYS A 222 33.07 10.97 13.09
CA LYS A 222 34.00 11.28 14.19
C LYS A 222 33.96 12.77 14.55
N ILE A 223 32.80 13.24 15.03
CA ILE A 223 32.62 14.63 15.46
C ILE A 223 32.80 14.70 16.98
N GLU A 224 33.64 15.61 17.47
CA GLU A 224 33.89 15.79 18.90
C GLU A 224 32.66 16.37 19.64
N LYS A 225 32.49 16.00 20.91
CA LYS A 225 31.31 16.39 21.70
C LYS A 225 31.36 17.88 22.06
N THR A 226 30.48 18.65 21.44
CA THR A 226 30.14 20.02 21.81
C THR A 226 28.86 20.09 22.65
N SER A 227 28.71 21.13 23.46
CA SER A 227 27.56 21.30 24.36
C SER A 227 26.52 22.25 23.76
N GLY A 228 25.30 21.79 23.49
CA GLY A 228 24.29 22.63 22.83
C GLY A 228 22.82 22.23 23.04
N ARG A 229 21.95 23.26 22.97
CA ARG A 229 20.49 23.28 23.18
C ARG A 229 19.70 23.01 21.90
N ASP A 230 18.47 22.49 22.08
CA ASP A 230 17.49 22.19 21.03
C ASP A 230 17.07 23.44 20.21
N LEU A 231 17.07 23.30 18.87
CA LEU A 231 16.37 24.18 17.92
C LEU A 231 15.59 23.35 16.88
N ASN A 232 14.37 23.78 16.58
CA ASN A 232 13.42 23.11 15.66
C ASN A 232 13.50 23.63 14.21
N ASP A 233 13.20 22.69 13.31
CA ASP A 233 12.66 22.76 11.94
C ASP A 233 13.33 23.63 10.86
N VAL A 234 13.77 22.96 9.79
CA VAL A 234 14.08 23.57 8.48
C VAL A 234 13.28 22.87 7.38
N SER A 235 12.46 23.67 6.68
CA SER A 235 11.51 23.28 5.64
C SER A 235 12.13 22.87 4.30
N ALA A 236 11.48 21.91 3.62
CA ALA A 236 11.88 21.32 2.35
C ALA A 236 11.18 21.96 1.13
N SER A 237 11.68 23.09 0.61
CA SER A 237 11.06 23.80 -0.53
C SER A 237 11.96 24.07 -1.75
N LEU A 238 13.20 23.57 -1.78
CA LEU A 238 14.16 23.87 -2.87
C LEU A 238 14.39 22.71 -3.87
N SER A 239 13.82 21.52 -3.66
CA SER A 239 14.15 20.31 -4.42
C SER A 239 13.25 20.02 -5.63
N GLN A 240 11.99 20.46 -5.64
CA GLN A 240 11.00 20.00 -6.63
C GLN A 240 11.16 20.60 -8.03
N GLU A 241 11.53 21.88 -8.15
CA GLU A 241 11.72 22.54 -9.46
C GLU A 241 12.93 21.98 -10.24
N ARG A 242 14.00 21.56 -9.54
CA ARG A 242 15.20 20.98 -10.18
C ARG A 242 14.93 19.62 -10.82
N ILE A 243 14.13 18.78 -10.16
CA ILE A 243 13.80 17.44 -10.64
C ILE A 243 13.01 17.53 -11.96
N GLN A 244 12.04 18.44 -12.05
CA GLN A 244 11.22 18.62 -13.25
C GLN A 244 12.05 19.03 -14.49
N ASN A 245 13.08 19.86 -14.32
CA ASN A 245 13.92 20.32 -15.43
C ASN A 245 14.81 19.23 -16.02
N GLU A 246 15.29 18.27 -15.20
CA GLU A 246 16.17 17.18 -15.67
C GLU A 246 15.39 16.00 -16.30
N LEU A 247 14.10 15.84 -15.98
CA LEU A 247 13.20 14.80 -16.52
C LEU A 247 12.83 14.97 -18.00
N VAL A 248 13.08 16.14 -18.61
CA VAL A 248 12.69 16.49 -20.00
C VAL A 248 13.55 15.76 -21.07
N THR A 249 14.57 15.00 -20.66
CA THR A 249 15.60 14.45 -21.58
C THR A 249 15.31 13.08 -22.20
N GLY A 250 14.09 12.55 -22.10
CA GLY A 250 13.68 11.31 -22.80
C GLY A 250 14.35 10.02 -22.32
N LYS A 251 15.02 10.05 -21.16
CA LYS A 251 15.63 8.88 -20.50
C LYS A 251 14.60 8.08 -19.68
N ASP A 252 14.92 6.83 -19.35
CA ASP A 252 14.12 5.98 -18.47
C ASP A 252 13.92 6.67 -17.11
N LEU A 253 12.68 7.01 -16.79
CA LEU A 253 12.28 7.77 -15.59
C LEU A 253 12.89 7.20 -14.32
N ILE A 254 12.85 5.87 -14.15
CA ILE A 254 13.39 5.22 -12.93
C ILE A 254 14.90 5.49 -12.82
N GLN A 255 15.63 5.32 -13.93
CA GLN A 255 17.08 5.52 -13.93
C GLN A 255 17.44 6.97 -13.62
N VAL A 256 16.69 7.94 -14.17
CA VAL A 256 16.91 9.36 -13.88
C VAL A 256 16.65 9.63 -12.40
N LEU A 257 15.52 9.18 -11.85
CA LEU A 257 15.20 9.41 -10.43
C LEU A 257 16.24 8.77 -9.49
N ILE A 258 16.74 7.58 -9.81
CA ILE A 258 17.80 6.92 -9.03
C ILE A 258 19.09 7.74 -9.07
N GLN A 259 19.56 8.14 -10.26
CA GLN A 259 20.79 8.93 -10.40
C GLN A 259 20.70 10.25 -9.63
N LEU A 260 19.55 10.92 -9.69
CA LEU A 260 19.30 12.16 -8.96
C LEU A 260 19.30 11.93 -7.45
N TYR A 261 18.62 10.87 -6.98
CA TYR A 261 18.60 10.50 -5.56
C TYR A 261 20.01 10.19 -5.02
N GLU A 262 20.78 9.35 -5.73
CA GLU A 262 22.14 8.97 -5.33
C GLU A 262 23.08 10.18 -5.29
N ARG A 263 22.98 11.08 -6.27
CA ARG A 263 23.74 12.34 -6.31
C ARG A 263 23.41 13.22 -5.11
N ASP A 264 22.11 13.42 -4.86
CA ASP A 264 21.66 14.31 -3.79
C ASP A 264 21.97 13.72 -2.40
N LEU A 265 21.86 12.39 -2.24
CA LEU A 265 22.24 11.68 -1.03
C LEU A 265 23.75 11.75 -0.79
N SER A 266 24.56 11.53 -1.83
CA SER A 266 26.03 11.64 -1.73
C SER A 266 26.44 13.04 -1.31
N LYS A 267 25.87 14.08 -1.94
CA LYS A 267 26.11 15.47 -1.55
C LYS A 267 25.68 15.75 -0.11
N LEU A 268 24.56 15.20 0.33
CA LEU A 268 24.13 15.31 1.72
C LEU A 268 25.15 14.67 2.67
N MET A 269 25.62 13.45 2.37
CA MET A 269 26.63 12.78 3.18
C MET A 269 27.96 13.53 3.20
N GLU A 270 28.43 14.05 2.06
CA GLU A 270 29.66 14.84 1.96
C GLU A 270 29.60 16.12 2.81
N ASN A 271 28.47 16.84 2.76
CA ASN A 271 28.25 18.01 3.62
C ASN A 271 28.33 17.65 5.11
N TYR A 272 27.79 16.49 5.49
CA TYR A 272 27.83 16.05 6.88
C TYR A 272 29.23 15.57 7.30
N ARG A 273 29.98 14.95 6.40
CA ARG A 273 31.40 14.61 6.63
C ARG A 273 32.29 15.83 6.76
N ALA A 274 31.95 16.94 6.10
CA ALA A 274 32.70 18.19 6.25
C ALA A 274 32.69 18.72 7.70
N PHE A 275 31.68 18.39 8.51
CA PHE A 275 31.70 18.74 9.95
C PHE A 275 32.86 18.08 10.71
N GLU A 276 33.38 16.94 10.26
CA GLU A 276 34.55 16.29 10.87
C GLU A 276 35.83 17.12 10.68
N THR A 277 35.85 18.02 9.69
CA THR A 277 37.01 18.85 9.38
C THR A 277 36.96 20.22 10.07
N LEU A 278 35.85 20.56 10.71
CA LEU A 278 35.68 21.81 11.44
C LEU A 278 36.23 21.69 12.85
N ASP A 279 36.83 22.77 13.33
CA ASP A 279 37.37 22.84 14.69
C ASP A 279 36.24 22.79 15.74
N ALA A 280 36.47 22.06 16.83
CA ALA A 280 35.47 21.87 17.88
C ALA A 280 35.09 23.20 18.57
N ASP A 281 36.04 24.10 18.76
CA ASP A 281 35.80 25.42 19.37
C ASP A 281 34.88 26.26 18.46
N LEU A 282 35.07 26.18 17.14
CA LEU A 282 34.22 26.87 16.16
C LEU A 282 32.79 26.31 16.15
N LEU A 283 32.63 24.98 16.28
CA LEU A 283 31.30 24.35 16.33
C LEU A 283 30.55 24.72 17.62
N ASP A 284 31.25 24.80 18.74
CA ASP A 284 30.72 25.30 20.01
C ASP A 284 30.31 26.78 19.92
N GLU A 285 31.14 27.64 19.31
CA GLU A 285 30.83 29.06 19.07
C GLU A 285 29.57 29.25 18.21
N LEU A 286 29.36 28.38 17.22
CA LEU A 286 28.18 28.37 16.35
C LEU A 286 26.95 27.74 17.02
N GLY A 287 27.08 27.22 18.24
CA GLY A 287 25.99 26.57 18.99
C GLY A 287 25.53 25.25 18.38
N VAL A 288 26.38 24.58 17.60
CA VAL A 288 26.04 23.32 16.92
C VAL A 288 26.23 22.15 17.89
N SER A 289 25.14 21.45 18.21
CA SER A 289 25.21 20.24 19.05
C SER A 289 25.32 18.97 18.21
N PHE A 290 26.12 18.01 18.66
CA PHE A 290 26.25 16.68 18.03
C PHE A 290 24.90 15.95 17.90
N LYS A 291 24.02 16.11 18.90
CA LYS A 291 22.67 15.54 18.90
C LYS A 291 21.84 16.11 17.76
N ASP A 292 21.89 17.42 17.54
CA ASP A 292 21.11 18.10 16.51
C ASP A 292 21.64 17.83 15.11
N VAL A 293 22.96 17.70 14.95
CA VAL A 293 23.57 17.25 13.68
C VAL A 293 23.05 15.86 13.33
N ARG A 294 23.08 14.92 14.29
CA ARG A 294 22.58 13.56 14.09
C ARG A 294 21.10 13.55 13.69
N GLU A 295 20.23 14.23 14.44
CA GLU A 295 18.80 14.25 14.08
C GLU A 295 18.50 15.03 12.80
N GLY A 296 19.26 16.09 12.52
CA GLY A 296 19.22 16.81 11.26
C GLY A 296 19.54 15.91 10.08
N LEU A 297 20.57 15.06 10.19
CA LEU A 297 20.91 14.08 9.15
C LEU A 297 19.77 13.08 8.94
N ARG A 298 19.23 12.53 10.05
CA ARG A 298 18.12 11.58 10.03
C ARG A 298 16.91 12.15 9.30
N LEU A 299 16.49 13.38 9.64
CA LEU A 299 15.35 14.06 9.03
C LEU A 299 15.60 14.38 7.56
N LYS A 300 16.80 14.84 7.20
CA LYS A 300 17.14 15.16 5.80
C LYS A 300 17.17 13.91 4.92
N VAL A 301 17.72 12.80 5.40
CA VAL A 301 17.69 11.50 4.67
C VAL A 301 16.25 11.04 4.46
N LYS A 302 15.41 11.10 5.51
CA LYS A 302 13.99 10.74 5.41
C LYS A 302 13.25 11.65 4.42
N GLY A 303 13.47 12.96 4.51
CA GLY A 303 12.87 13.95 3.62
C GLY A 303 13.26 13.72 2.15
N LEU A 304 14.52 13.38 1.90
CA LEU A 304 15.02 13.07 0.55
C LEU A 304 14.30 11.84 -0.03
N LYS A 305 14.19 10.73 0.72
CA LYS A 305 13.44 9.54 0.29
C LYS A 305 11.99 9.90 -0.07
N ASN A 306 11.32 10.69 0.78
CA ASN A 306 9.94 11.11 0.54
C ASN A 306 9.78 11.84 -0.80
N ILE A 307 10.68 12.77 -1.11
CA ILE A 307 10.63 13.58 -2.34
C ILE A 307 10.66 12.67 -3.58
N TYR A 308 11.61 11.73 -3.63
CA TYR A 308 11.78 10.86 -4.78
C TYR A 308 10.68 9.80 -4.91
N TRP A 309 10.17 9.26 -3.80
CA TRP A 309 8.99 8.39 -3.81
C TRP A 309 7.74 9.11 -4.31
N GLN A 310 7.48 10.33 -3.84
CA GLN A 310 6.37 11.15 -4.32
C GLN A 310 6.48 11.42 -5.81
N GLU A 311 7.67 11.76 -6.30
CA GLU A 311 7.89 11.99 -7.72
C GLU A 311 7.63 10.73 -8.54
N LEU A 312 8.11 9.56 -8.10
CA LEU A 312 7.80 8.30 -8.76
C LEU A 312 6.28 8.06 -8.84
N PHE A 313 5.55 8.22 -7.73
CA PHE A 313 4.11 7.96 -7.69
C PHE A 313 3.30 8.95 -8.53
N ASN A 314 3.72 10.22 -8.59
CA ASN A 314 3.12 11.24 -9.46
C ASN A 314 3.27 10.88 -10.95
N ASN A 315 4.29 10.10 -11.30
CA ASN A 315 4.53 9.64 -12.65
C ASN A 315 3.90 8.27 -12.97
N LEU A 316 3.17 7.64 -12.04
CA LEU A 316 2.38 6.41 -12.29
C LEU A 316 1.01 6.69 -12.97
N LYS A 317 0.92 7.74 -13.79
CA LYS A 317 -0.31 8.23 -14.44
C LYS A 317 -1.13 7.15 -15.14
N LYS A 318 -0.45 6.21 -15.80
CA LYS A 318 -1.08 5.05 -16.47
C LYS A 318 -1.96 4.19 -15.54
N ILE A 319 -1.68 4.17 -14.24
CA ILE A 319 -2.50 3.52 -13.22
C ILE A 319 -3.38 4.56 -12.51
N THR A 320 -2.82 5.67 -12.06
CA THR A 320 -3.53 6.64 -11.21
C THR A 320 -4.66 7.35 -11.94
N ASP A 321 -4.57 7.55 -13.26
CA ASP A 321 -5.64 8.13 -14.09
C ASP A 321 -6.84 7.19 -14.23
N LYS A 322 -6.65 5.89 -13.98
CA LYS A 322 -7.72 4.88 -13.95
C LYS A 322 -8.38 4.76 -12.58
N LEU A 323 -7.94 5.56 -11.61
CA LEU A 323 -8.51 5.61 -10.26
C LEU A 323 -9.38 6.86 -10.08
N THR A 324 -10.52 6.67 -9.42
CA THR A 324 -11.34 7.76 -8.88
C THR A 324 -10.54 8.59 -7.87
N LYS A 325 -10.97 9.83 -7.59
CA LYS A 325 -10.23 10.73 -6.68
C LYS A 325 -9.93 10.06 -5.33
N SER A 326 -10.97 9.51 -4.69
CA SER A 326 -10.83 8.86 -3.38
C SER A 326 -9.96 7.59 -3.43
N SER A 327 -10.05 6.79 -4.50
CA SER A 327 -9.23 5.59 -4.66
C SER A 327 -7.76 5.95 -4.90
N ARG A 328 -7.50 6.99 -5.68
CA ARG A 328 -6.15 7.53 -5.94
C ARG A 328 -5.53 8.07 -4.66
N GLU A 329 -6.25 8.90 -3.92
CA GLU A 329 -5.80 9.44 -2.63
C GLU A 329 -5.50 8.32 -1.63
N ARG A 330 -6.36 7.30 -1.54
CA ARG A 330 -6.15 6.14 -0.67
C ARG A 330 -4.94 5.31 -1.09
N LEU A 331 -4.74 5.08 -2.39
CA LEU A 331 -3.56 4.38 -2.90
C LEU A 331 -2.28 5.17 -2.59
N LEU A 332 -2.25 6.45 -2.93
CA LEU A 332 -1.09 7.33 -2.69
C LEU A 332 -0.81 7.46 -1.19
N SER A 333 -1.83 7.66 -0.36
CA SER A 333 -1.70 7.68 1.10
C SER A 333 -1.12 6.36 1.63
N ASN A 334 -1.61 5.20 1.16
CA ASN A 334 -1.07 3.90 1.56
C ASN A 334 0.42 3.72 1.18
N LEU A 335 0.84 4.28 0.04
CA LEU A 335 2.23 4.23 -0.40
C LEU A 335 3.12 5.23 0.37
N THR A 336 2.60 6.42 0.65
CA THR A 336 3.36 7.55 1.23
C THR A 336 3.40 7.54 2.75
N THR A 337 2.47 6.85 3.42
CA THR A 337 2.53 6.62 4.88
C THR A 337 3.67 5.66 5.25
N ARG A 338 4.31 5.04 4.25
CA ARG A 338 5.27 3.95 4.42
C ARG A 338 6.65 4.31 3.86
N THR A 339 7.02 5.58 3.85
CA THR A 339 8.25 6.10 3.20
C THR A 339 9.58 5.74 3.85
N ASP A 340 9.59 4.81 4.80
CA ASP A 340 10.83 4.23 5.36
C ASP A 340 11.44 3.16 4.39
N VAL A 341 10.86 3.00 3.19
CA VAL A 341 11.43 2.19 2.10
C VAL A 341 12.62 2.91 1.47
N ASP A 342 13.75 2.21 1.33
CA ASP A 342 14.94 2.74 0.67
C ASP A 342 14.67 3.00 -0.83
N PHE A 343 15.03 4.18 -1.32
CA PHE A 343 14.82 4.56 -2.72
C PHE A 343 15.95 3.98 -3.59
N ASN A 344 15.74 2.78 -4.11
CA ASN A 344 16.68 2.09 -5.02
C ASN A 344 15.91 1.29 -6.08
N SER A 345 16.64 0.79 -7.08
CA SER A 345 16.05 0.10 -8.23
C SER A 345 15.15 -1.06 -7.81
N GLU A 346 15.67 -1.99 -7.01
CA GLU A 346 14.94 -3.21 -6.64
C GLU A 346 13.67 -2.92 -5.83
N ASN A 347 13.73 -1.97 -4.91
CA ASN A 347 12.59 -1.56 -4.10
C ASN A 347 11.52 -0.86 -4.96
N ILE A 348 11.94 -0.03 -5.92
CA ILE A 348 11.02 0.58 -6.90
C ILE A 348 10.28 -0.52 -7.67
N TYR A 349 11.00 -1.53 -8.17
CA TYR A 349 10.38 -2.67 -8.86
C TYR A 349 9.38 -3.41 -7.97
N ALA A 350 9.75 -3.74 -6.73
CA ALA A 350 8.89 -4.43 -5.79
C ALA A 350 7.60 -3.65 -5.48
N VAL A 351 7.74 -2.34 -5.24
CA VAL A 351 6.60 -1.44 -4.97
C VAL A 351 5.71 -1.31 -6.20
N VAL A 352 6.27 -1.14 -7.40
CA VAL A 352 5.48 -1.07 -8.63
C VAL A 352 4.73 -2.38 -8.91
N ILE A 353 5.38 -3.54 -8.71
CA ILE A 353 4.71 -4.86 -8.81
C ILE A 353 3.55 -4.94 -7.82
N TRP A 354 3.75 -4.50 -6.58
CA TRP A 354 2.69 -4.44 -5.58
C TRP A 354 1.55 -3.52 -6.03
N VAL A 355 1.84 -2.33 -6.56
CA VAL A 355 0.82 -1.39 -7.08
C VAL A 355 0.02 -2.04 -8.21
N ILE A 356 0.68 -2.66 -9.19
CA ILE A 356 0.00 -3.32 -10.33
C ILE A 356 -0.91 -4.44 -9.84
N LYS A 357 -0.42 -5.31 -8.95
CA LYS A 357 -1.18 -6.43 -8.39
C LYS A 357 -2.41 -5.95 -7.64
N ASN A 358 -2.28 -4.86 -6.89
CA ASN A 358 -3.36 -4.37 -6.04
C ASN A 358 -4.31 -3.39 -6.76
N ALA A 359 -3.91 -2.77 -7.88
CA ALA A 359 -4.72 -1.80 -8.61
C ALA A 359 -6.09 -2.36 -9.04
N ASN A 360 -6.14 -3.63 -9.46
CA ASN A 360 -7.39 -4.29 -9.85
C ASN A 360 -8.44 -4.28 -8.72
N HIS A 361 -8.01 -4.42 -7.46
CA HIS A 361 -8.92 -4.31 -6.32
C HIS A 361 -9.47 -2.89 -6.15
N TYR A 362 -8.65 -1.85 -6.38
CA TYR A 362 -9.14 -0.48 -6.36
C TYR A 362 -10.12 -0.23 -7.51
N PHE A 363 -9.89 -0.80 -8.70
CA PHE A 363 -10.82 -0.68 -9.83
C PHE A 363 -12.18 -1.33 -9.55
N ASP A 364 -12.20 -2.47 -8.86
CA ASP A 364 -13.44 -3.13 -8.46
C ASP A 364 -14.14 -2.36 -7.33
N GLU A 365 -13.42 -1.98 -6.27
CA GLU A 365 -13.97 -1.25 -5.13
C GLU A 365 -14.52 0.13 -5.53
N GLN A 366 -13.86 0.84 -6.45
CA GLN A 366 -14.32 2.16 -6.89
C GLN A 366 -15.60 2.10 -7.72
N LEU A 367 -15.77 1.05 -8.54
CA LEU A 367 -17.01 0.83 -9.30
C LEU A 367 -18.17 0.62 -8.33
N VAL A 368 -17.99 -0.27 -7.36
CA VAL A 368 -18.97 -0.54 -6.30
C VAL A 368 -19.30 0.73 -5.51
N SER A 369 -18.26 1.48 -5.09
CA SER A 369 -18.42 2.72 -4.34
C SER A 369 -19.16 3.80 -5.15
N LEU A 370 -18.85 3.94 -6.45
CA LEU A 370 -19.53 4.87 -7.33
C LEU A 370 -21.02 4.53 -7.48
N VAL A 371 -21.36 3.25 -7.71
CA VAL A 371 -22.76 2.82 -7.79
C VAL A 371 -23.49 3.12 -6.48
N LYS A 372 -22.90 2.76 -5.33
CA LYS A 372 -23.46 3.03 -4.00
C LYS A 372 -23.68 4.53 -3.73
N ARG A 373 -22.83 5.41 -4.27
CA ARG A 373 -22.99 6.87 -4.19
C ARG A 373 -24.16 7.42 -5.01
N MET A 374 -24.63 6.67 -6.02
CA MET A 374 -25.73 7.08 -6.89
C MET A 374 -27.08 6.47 -6.49
N VAL A 375 -27.11 5.68 -5.40
CA VAL A 375 -28.32 5.05 -4.89
C VAL A 375 -29.22 6.09 -4.25
N GLU A 376 -30.36 6.31 -4.88
CA GLU A 376 -31.54 6.95 -4.31
C GLU A 376 -32.75 6.07 -4.61
N LYS A 377 -33.86 6.25 -3.86
CA LYS A 377 -35.09 5.48 -4.11
C LYS A 377 -35.54 5.58 -5.58
N ALA A 378 -35.47 6.78 -6.16
CA ALA A 378 -35.87 7.05 -7.53
C ALA A 378 -34.87 6.56 -8.59
N ASN A 379 -33.70 6.08 -8.18
CA ASN A 379 -32.59 5.75 -9.07
C ASN A 379 -32.40 4.25 -9.23
N ILE A 380 -33.08 3.41 -8.44
CA ILE A 380 -32.87 1.97 -8.44
C ILE A 380 -34.10 1.19 -8.91
N VAL A 381 -33.81 0.05 -9.52
CA VAL A 381 -34.77 -1.03 -9.79
C VAL A 381 -34.31 -2.25 -8.99
N LEU A 382 -35.22 -2.82 -8.20
CA LEU A 382 -34.93 -4.06 -7.48
C LEU A 382 -34.89 -5.22 -8.48
N TYR A 383 -33.94 -6.14 -8.29
CA TYR A 383 -33.89 -7.39 -9.05
C TYR A 383 -35.21 -8.15 -8.91
N LYS A 384 -35.56 -8.98 -9.90
CA LYS A 384 -36.82 -9.74 -9.90
C LYS A 384 -36.98 -10.53 -8.60
N SER A 385 -35.89 -11.12 -8.11
CA SER A 385 -35.86 -11.86 -6.84
C SER A 385 -36.08 -11.02 -5.57
N ASN A 386 -35.99 -9.68 -5.64
CA ASN A 386 -36.02 -8.79 -4.46
C ASN A 386 -37.14 -7.73 -4.47
N THR A 387 -38.01 -7.76 -5.49
CA THR A 387 -39.09 -6.77 -5.71
C THR A 387 -40.04 -6.55 -4.54
N LYS A 388 -40.20 -7.52 -3.63
CA LYS A 388 -41.14 -7.43 -2.47
C LYS A 388 -40.45 -7.17 -1.12
N THR A 389 -39.13 -6.95 -1.08
CA THR A 389 -38.35 -6.99 0.17
C THR A 389 -38.23 -5.63 0.88
N TYR A 390 -38.24 -4.53 0.12
CA TYR A 390 -38.05 -3.18 0.66
C TYR A 390 -39.27 -2.30 0.36
N GLY A 391 -40.03 -1.96 1.41
CA GLY A 391 -41.14 -1.01 1.34
C GLY A 391 -40.69 0.45 1.37
N GLU A 392 -41.59 1.36 0.97
CA GLU A 392 -41.33 2.80 0.87
C GLU A 392 -40.94 3.42 2.23
N GLU A 393 -41.48 2.88 3.32
CA GLU A 393 -41.27 3.33 4.68
C GLU A 393 -39.82 3.18 5.17
N LYS A 394 -39.01 2.36 4.49
CA LYS A 394 -37.59 2.11 4.81
C LYS A 394 -36.64 3.15 4.20
N TRP A 395 -37.11 3.95 3.24
CA TRP A 395 -36.37 5.04 2.60
C TRP A 395 -36.71 6.36 3.30
N ARG A 396 -36.15 6.61 4.49
CA ARG A 396 -36.39 7.85 5.26
C ARG A 396 -35.15 8.74 5.27
N TYR A 397 -35.36 10.05 5.14
CA TYR A 397 -34.38 11.13 5.38
C TYR A 397 -32.90 10.72 5.21
N CYS A 398 -32.45 10.60 3.97
CA CYS A 398 -31.05 10.32 3.61
C CYS A 398 -30.51 8.95 4.07
N ARG A 399 -31.39 8.01 4.40
CA ARG A 399 -31.04 6.65 4.78
C ARG A 399 -31.50 5.66 3.71
N THR A 400 -30.55 4.87 3.22
CA THR A 400 -30.82 3.66 2.45
C THR A 400 -31.36 2.57 3.37
N PRO A 401 -32.29 1.71 2.91
CA PRO A 401 -32.79 0.59 3.69
C PRO A 401 -31.65 -0.30 4.20
N GLU A 402 -31.74 -0.69 5.47
CA GLU A 402 -30.77 -1.59 6.07
C GLU A 402 -30.82 -2.96 5.37
N GLY A 403 -29.66 -3.46 4.97
CA GLY A 403 -29.55 -4.70 4.21
C GLY A 403 -30.03 -4.62 2.75
N LEU A 404 -30.15 -3.42 2.16
CA LEU A 404 -30.43 -3.26 0.73
C LEU A 404 -29.41 -4.04 -0.11
N SER A 405 -29.92 -4.95 -0.95
CA SER A 405 -29.12 -5.80 -1.82
C SER A 405 -29.88 -6.06 -3.12
N ARG A 406 -29.21 -6.61 -4.15
CA ARG A 406 -29.81 -7.08 -5.40
C ARG A 406 -30.67 -6.01 -6.09
N TYR A 407 -30.01 -4.97 -6.57
CA TYR A 407 -30.63 -3.87 -7.30
C TYR A 407 -29.71 -3.39 -8.42
N SER A 408 -30.29 -2.68 -9.37
CA SER A 408 -29.61 -2.00 -10.48
C SER A 408 -29.99 -0.53 -10.49
N LEU A 409 -29.12 0.31 -11.04
CA LEU A 409 -29.44 1.71 -11.31
C LEU A 409 -30.24 1.87 -12.61
N GLU A 410 -31.18 2.81 -12.61
CA GLU A 410 -31.86 3.26 -13.82
C GLU A 410 -30.95 4.10 -14.73
N THR A 411 -31.36 4.30 -15.98
CA THR A 411 -30.61 5.13 -16.94
C THR A 411 -30.69 6.62 -16.65
N ARG A 412 -31.74 7.07 -15.96
CA ARG A 412 -31.96 8.47 -15.60
C ARG A 412 -31.95 8.59 -14.09
N LEU A 413 -30.92 9.26 -13.57
CA LEU A 413 -30.73 9.41 -12.14
C LEU A 413 -31.02 10.84 -11.71
N VAL A 414 -31.74 10.96 -10.59
CA VAL A 414 -31.85 12.19 -9.81
C VAL A 414 -30.97 12.00 -8.58
N LEU A 415 -29.82 12.65 -8.58
CA LEU A 415 -28.83 12.56 -7.51
C LEU A 415 -29.05 13.72 -6.54
N GLU A 416 -29.69 13.42 -5.42
CA GLU A 416 -29.90 14.40 -4.36
C GLU A 416 -28.57 14.68 -3.65
N ARG A 417 -28.32 15.95 -3.31
CA ARG A 417 -27.12 16.35 -2.54
C ARG A 417 -25.79 15.89 -3.17
N ALA A 418 -25.76 15.72 -4.49
CA ALA A 418 -24.55 15.48 -5.27
C ALA A 418 -23.57 16.67 -5.24
N GLY A 419 -24.01 17.81 -4.72
CA GLY A 419 -23.27 19.06 -4.60
C GLY A 419 -23.83 20.14 -5.50
N GLY A 420 -24.27 19.80 -6.71
CA GLY A 420 -24.87 20.74 -7.66
C GLY A 420 -23.98 21.96 -7.95
N LEU A 421 -24.63 23.12 -8.09
CA LEU A 421 -23.97 24.40 -8.34
C LEU A 421 -23.49 25.08 -7.06
N VAL A 422 -22.39 25.81 -7.16
CA VAL A 422 -21.94 26.76 -6.12
C VAL A 422 -22.93 27.90 -6.01
N VAL A 423 -23.28 28.28 -4.78
CA VAL A 423 -24.19 29.41 -4.46
C VAL A 423 -23.44 30.51 -3.68
N SER A 424 -22.11 30.54 -3.77
CA SER A 424 -21.25 31.53 -3.11
C SER A 424 -21.29 32.88 -3.86
N GLU A 425 -21.18 33.99 -3.12
CA GLU A 425 -21.02 35.34 -3.67
C GLU A 425 -19.55 35.63 -4.06
N TRP A 426 -18.61 34.80 -3.61
CA TRP A 426 -17.19 34.99 -3.87
C TRP A 426 -16.82 34.46 -5.27
N SER A 427 -16.24 35.32 -6.10
CA SER A 427 -15.84 34.98 -7.47
C SER A 427 -14.84 33.82 -7.54
N PHE A 428 -13.96 33.70 -6.54
CA PHE A 428 -13.02 32.58 -6.43
C PHE A 428 -13.73 31.23 -6.38
N ASP A 429 -14.77 31.10 -5.54
CA ASP A 429 -15.53 29.85 -5.40
C ASP A 429 -16.32 29.52 -6.66
N LEU A 430 -16.89 30.53 -7.32
CA LEU A 430 -17.65 30.37 -8.56
C LEU A 430 -16.77 29.90 -9.72
N ASN A 431 -15.53 30.39 -9.79
CA ASN A 431 -14.62 30.11 -10.91
C ASN A 431 -13.76 28.85 -10.69
N ARG A 432 -13.62 28.35 -9.46
CA ARG A 432 -12.74 27.21 -9.16
C ARG A 432 -13.10 25.93 -9.94
N TYR A 433 -14.39 25.68 -10.14
CA TYR A 433 -14.91 24.56 -10.94
C TYR A 433 -16.00 25.02 -11.91
N ASN A 434 -15.86 26.23 -12.45
CA ASN A 434 -16.77 26.82 -13.45
C ASN A 434 -18.26 26.73 -13.09
N GLY A 435 -18.58 27.00 -11.83
CA GLY A 435 -19.94 27.01 -11.27
C GLY A 435 -20.38 25.74 -10.56
N LEU A 436 -19.63 24.64 -10.63
CA LEU A 436 -19.89 23.42 -9.84
C LEU A 436 -19.27 23.50 -8.44
N THR A 437 -19.87 22.77 -7.50
CA THR A 437 -19.19 22.45 -6.24
C THR A 437 -18.10 21.39 -6.49
N GLU A 438 -17.07 21.35 -5.64
CA GLU A 438 -16.02 20.32 -5.72
C GLU A 438 -16.61 18.90 -5.71
N ARG A 439 -17.62 18.66 -4.87
CA ARG A 439 -18.30 17.36 -4.78
C ARG A 439 -18.98 16.95 -6.10
N ALA A 440 -19.62 17.89 -6.79
CA ALA A 440 -20.27 17.62 -8.07
C ALA A 440 -19.24 17.43 -9.19
N HIS A 441 -18.19 18.26 -9.21
CA HIS A 441 -17.05 18.10 -10.11
C HIS A 441 -16.44 16.69 -9.99
N ASP A 442 -16.09 16.29 -8.76
CA ASP A 442 -15.44 15.02 -8.48
C ASP A 442 -16.33 13.82 -8.82
N LEU A 443 -17.64 13.92 -8.56
CA LEU A 443 -18.60 12.90 -8.97
C LEU A 443 -18.59 12.69 -10.49
N ILE A 444 -18.63 13.76 -11.28
CA ILE A 444 -18.63 13.66 -12.74
C ILE A 444 -17.28 13.09 -13.23
N MET A 445 -16.17 13.54 -12.66
CA MET A 445 -14.84 12.98 -12.96
C MET A 445 -14.76 11.48 -12.65
N ASP A 446 -15.25 11.06 -11.49
CA ASP A 446 -15.26 9.65 -11.08
C ASP A 446 -16.11 8.79 -12.04
N ILE A 447 -17.24 9.30 -12.52
CA ILE A 447 -18.07 8.65 -13.54
C ILE A 447 -17.27 8.46 -14.83
N LEU A 448 -16.59 9.50 -15.33
CA LEU A 448 -15.79 9.42 -16.56
C LEU A 448 -14.65 8.40 -16.43
N THR A 449 -13.99 8.37 -15.26
CA THR A 449 -12.95 7.38 -14.97
C THR A 449 -13.50 5.95 -14.99
N VAL A 450 -14.61 5.68 -14.31
CA VAL A 450 -15.21 4.33 -14.30
C VAL A 450 -15.75 3.95 -15.68
N ALA A 451 -16.32 4.89 -16.44
CA ALA A 451 -16.74 4.66 -17.82
C ALA A 451 -15.56 4.24 -18.71
N THR A 452 -14.44 4.95 -18.62
CA THR A 452 -13.21 4.57 -19.32
C THR A 452 -12.74 3.16 -18.93
N ASN A 453 -12.79 2.81 -17.64
CA ASN A 453 -12.42 1.47 -17.18
C ASN A 453 -13.36 0.36 -17.65
N LEU A 454 -14.60 0.69 -18.02
CA LEU A 454 -15.59 -0.24 -18.59
C LEU A 454 -15.56 -0.29 -20.13
N GLY A 455 -14.61 0.41 -20.76
CA GLY A 455 -14.40 0.43 -22.21
C GLY A 455 -15.07 1.61 -22.94
N PHE A 456 -15.62 2.59 -22.22
CA PHE A 456 -16.17 3.82 -22.79
C PHE A 456 -15.11 4.92 -22.72
N ASP A 457 -14.24 5.00 -23.72
CA ASP A 457 -13.03 5.84 -23.66
C ASP A 457 -13.36 7.34 -23.68
N THR A 458 -13.26 7.99 -22.51
CA THR A 458 -13.47 9.45 -22.36
C THR A 458 -12.15 10.23 -22.33
N THR A 459 -11.00 9.61 -22.62
CA THR A 459 -9.67 10.16 -22.31
C THR A 459 -9.42 11.52 -22.98
N ASN A 460 -9.83 11.69 -24.24
CA ASN A 460 -9.62 12.92 -25.01
C ASN A 460 -10.91 13.73 -25.23
N TYR A 461 -11.89 13.54 -24.35
CA TYR A 461 -13.21 14.16 -24.43
C TYR A 461 -13.44 15.17 -23.31
N GLU A 462 -14.65 15.71 -23.28
CA GLU A 462 -15.00 16.84 -22.44
C GLU A 462 -14.84 16.51 -20.95
N ARG A 463 -14.45 17.54 -20.20
CA ARG A 463 -14.30 17.54 -18.74
C ARG A 463 -15.28 18.54 -18.15
N PRO A 464 -15.66 18.38 -16.86
CA PRO A 464 -16.58 19.32 -16.22
C PRO A 464 -16.10 20.78 -16.32
N MET A 465 -14.78 20.99 -16.31
CA MET A 465 -14.17 22.32 -16.42
C MET A 465 -14.20 22.90 -17.85
N ASP A 466 -14.55 22.14 -18.88
CA ASP A 466 -14.69 22.69 -20.24
C ASP A 466 -16.00 23.47 -20.42
N TYR A 467 -16.89 23.41 -19.41
CA TYR A 467 -18.19 24.07 -19.43
C TYR A 467 -18.29 25.14 -18.35
N GLN A 468 -18.95 26.24 -18.69
CA GLN A 468 -19.59 27.08 -17.69
C GLN A 468 -20.95 26.47 -17.30
N TRP A 469 -21.13 26.21 -16.01
CA TRP A 469 -22.31 25.54 -15.48
C TRP A 469 -23.42 26.51 -15.11
N GLU A 470 -24.63 26.17 -15.56
CA GLU A 470 -25.83 26.96 -15.34
C GLU A 470 -26.97 26.05 -14.92
N SER A 471 -27.86 26.59 -14.08
CA SER A 471 -28.96 25.81 -13.51
C SER A 471 -29.87 25.25 -14.60
N ASN A 472 -30.15 23.95 -14.55
CA ASN A 472 -31.03 23.23 -15.48
C ASN A 472 -30.58 23.24 -16.96
N LYS A 473 -29.33 23.60 -17.25
CA LYS A 473 -28.74 23.47 -18.58
C LYS A 473 -27.97 22.15 -18.68
N GLY A 474 -28.30 21.35 -19.69
CA GLY A 474 -27.65 20.05 -19.92
C GLY A 474 -26.26 20.23 -20.52
N LYS A 475 -25.27 19.52 -19.98
CA LYS A 475 -23.93 19.38 -20.54
C LYS A 475 -23.71 17.92 -20.95
N GLU A 476 -23.17 17.71 -22.13
CA GLU A 476 -23.03 16.40 -22.76
C GLU A 476 -21.58 15.93 -22.65
N PHE A 477 -21.38 14.65 -22.34
CA PHE A 477 -20.05 14.05 -22.27
C PHE A 477 -20.00 12.89 -23.24
N HIS A 478 -18.96 12.85 -24.05
CA HIS A 478 -18.81 11.84 -25.10
C HIS A 478 -17.70 10.83 -24.79
N PHE A 479 -17.71 9.74 -25.55
CA PHE A 479 -16.66 8.74 -25.55
C PHE A 479 -16.38 8.26 -26.97
N TRP A 480 -15.16 7.75 -27.18
CA TRP A 480 -14.79 7.05 -28.41
C TRP A 480 -15.13 5.57 -28.28
N ASP A 481 -15.99 5.09 -29.16
CA ASP A 481 -16.29 3.66 -29.26
C ASP A 481 -15.28 3.01 -30.20
N HIS A 482 -14.36 2.23 -29.62
CA HIS A 482 -13.33 1.50 -30.36
C HIS A 482 -13.89 0.35 -31.21
N VAL A 483 -15.11 -0.12 -30.95
CA VAL A 483 -15.78 -1.18 -31.72
C VAL A 483 -16.37 -0.60 -33.00
N THR A 484 -17.10 0.52 -32.89
CA THR A 484 -17.75 1.16 -34.04
C THR A 484 -16.88 2.19 -34.75
N GLY A 485 -15.79 2.63 -34.12
CA GLY A 485 -14.89 3.67 -34.62
C GLY A 485 -15.55 5.05 -34.66
N LYS A 486 -16.47 5.34 -33.72
CA LYS A 486 -17.27 6.58 -33.71
C LYS A 486 -17.35 7.21 -32.32
N THR A 487 -17.47 8.53 -32.30
CA THR A 487 -17.85 9.28 -31.10
C THR A 487 -19.32 9.03 -30.78
N SER A 488 -19.62 8.73 -29.52
CA SER A 488 -20.98 8.50 -29.01
C SER A 488 -21.21 9.25 -27.69
N LEU A 489 -22.48 9.55 -27.39
CA LEU A 489 -22.87 10.23 -26.14
C LEU A 489 -22.82 9.24 -24.97
N LEU A 490 -22.04 9.56 -23.93
CA LEU A 490 -21.96 8.80 -22.68
C LEU A 490 -23.04 9.23 -21.69
N MET A 491 -23.18 10.54 -21.45
CA MET A 491 -24.17 11.07 -20.52
C MET A 491 -24.50 12.54 -20.77
N THR A 492 -25.66 12.96 -20.31
CA THR A 492 -26.05 14.38 -20.17
C THR A 492 -26.26 14.70 -18.69
N VAL A 493 -25.62 15.74 -18.18
CA VAL A 493 -25.68 16.16 -16.78
C VAL A 493 -26.33 17.54 -16.68
N LYS A 494 -27.25 17.71 -15.74
CA LYS A 494 -27.81 19.01 -15.32
C LYS A 494 -27.53 19.24 -13.85
N ALA A 495 -26.98 20.39 -13.50
CA ALA A 495 -26.76 20.79 -12.12
C ALA A 495 -27.79 21.84 -11.67
N PHE A 496 -28.08 21.86 -10.37
CA PHE A 496 -29.07 22.75 -9.77
C PHE A 496 -28.52 23.45 -8.52
N LYS A 497 -29.07 24.61 -8.18
CA LYS A 497 -28.67 25.42 -7.01
C LYS A 497 -29.02 24.78 -5.67
N ASN A 498 -29.97 23.84 -5.65
CA ASN A 498 -30.35 23.11 -4.43
C ASN A 498 -29.40 21.93 -4.11
N GLY A 499 -28.28 21.81 -4.83
CA GLY A 499 -27.29 20.76 -4.63
C GLY A 499 -27.57 19.45 -5.36
N ASN A 500 -28.62 19.39 -6.19
CA ASN A 500 -28.96 18.21 -6.96
C ASN A 500 -28.23 18.19 -8.32
N CYS A 501 -28.02 16.97 -8.84
CA CYS A 501 -27.62 16.73 -10.21
C CYS A 501 -28.58 15.72 -10.86
N HIS A 502 -29.02 15.98 -12.09
CA HIS A 502 -29.77 15.01 -12.88
C HIS A 502 -28.85 14.48 -13.98
N VAL A 503 -28.74 13.16 -14.09
CA VAL A 503 -27.87 12.52 -15.07
C VAL A 503 -28.70 11.57 -15.93
N LYS A 504 -28.56 11.69 -17.24
CA LYS A 504 -29.09 10.73 -18.21
C LYS A 504 -27.92 10.03 -18.86
N PHE A 505 -27.79 8.72 -18.63
CA PHE A 505 -26.69 7.92 -19.14
C PHE A 505 -27.01 7.26 -20.49
N ASN A 506 -25.96 6.79 -21.14
CA ASN A 506 -26.00 5.82 -22.22
C ASN A 506 -26.48 4.47 -21.69
N GLN A 507 -27.38 3.81 -22.43
CA GLN A 507 -27.97 2.54 -22.01
C GLN A 507 -26.96 1.39 -21.93
N ALA A 508 -26.04 1.31 -22.90
CA ALA A 508 -25.01 0.27 -22.92
C ALA A 508 -24.04 0.43 -21.74
N PHE A 509 -23.69 1.68 -21.39
CA PHE A 509 -22.89 1.97 -20.20
C PHE A 509 -23.59 1.51 -18.91
N MET A 510 -24.85 1.90 -18.70
CA MET A 510 -25.58 1.52 -17.49
C MET A 510 -25.79 0.02 -17.35
N ARG A 511 -26.04 -0.66 -18.47
CA ARG A 511 -26.12 -2.12 -18.48
C ARG A 511 -24.82 -2.74 -17.98
N LYS A 512 -23.69 -2.35 -18.56
CA LYS A 512 -22.37 -2.87 -18.18
C LYS A 512 -22.04 -2.54 -16.72
N LEU A 513 -22.33 -1.32 -16.28
CA LEU A 513 -22.15 -0.90 -14.88
C LEU A 513 -22.96 -1.76 -13.90
N ASN A 514 -24.24 -2.02 -14.20
CA ASN A 514 -25.13 -2.81 -13.34
C ASN A 514 -24.75 -4.29 -13.28
N VAL A 515 -24.37 -4.88 -14.43
CA VAL A 515 -23.90 -6.27 -14.49
C VAL A 515 -22.63 -6.44 -13.67
N GLU A 516 -21.64 -5.55 -13.84
CA GLU A 516 -20.39 -5.62 -13.08
C GLU A 516 -20.59 -5.36 -11.59
N PHE A 517 -21.48 -4.42 -11.23
CA PHE A 517 -21.85 -4.18 -9.84
C PHE A 517 -22.46 -5.42 -9.18
N GLY A 518 -23.46 -6.04 -9.81
CA GLY A 518 -24.09 -7.26 -9.30
C GLY A 518 -23.10 -8.43 -9.21
N ARG A 519 -22.17 -8.55 -10.17
CA ARG A 519 -21.09 -9.54 -10.15
C ARG A 519 -20.15 -9.32 -8.96
N LEU A 520 -19.70 -8.09 -8.75
CA LEU A 520 -18.73 -7.74 -7.70
C LEU A 520 -19.32 -7.87 -6.28
N GLU A 521 -20.61 -7.55 -6.11
CA GLU A 521 -21.32 -7.81 -4.84
C GLU A 521 -21.70 -9.30 -4.65
N GLY A 522 -21.39 -10.16 -5.63
CA GLY A 522 -21.64 -11.60 -5.57
C GLY A 522 -23.09 -12.01 -5.82
N TRP A 523 -23.93 -11.11 -6.30
CA TRP A 523 -25.35 -11.33 -6.59
C TRP A 523 -25.59 -11.95 -7.95
N LEU A 524 -24.74 -11.65 -8.93
CA LEU A 524 -24.80 -12.21 -10.29
C LEU A 524 -23.58 -13.12 -10.51
N LYS A 525 -23.82 -14.42 -10.68
CA LYS A 525 -22.76 -15.43 -10.84
C LYS A 525 -22.55 -15.86 -12.28
N SER A 526 -23.48 -15.52 -13.18
CA SER A 526 -23.41 -15.87 -14.60
C SER A 526 -24.13 -14.85 -15.49
N ALA A 527 -23.83 -14.86 -16.78
CA ALA A 527 -24.54 -14.06 -17.78
C ALA A 527 -26.04 -14.41 -17.82
N GLN A 528 -26.40 -15.68 -17.59
CA GLN A 528 -27.80 -16.12 -17.55
C GLN A 528 -28.54 -15.46 -16.38
N GLU A 529 -27.97 -15.53 -15.17
CA GLU A 529 -28.56 -14.89 -13.99
C GLU A 529 -28.66 -13.36 -14.17
N ALA A 530 -27.67 -12.74 -14.81
CA ALA A 530 -27.71 -11.32 -15.13
C ALA A 530 -28.81 -10.97 -16.14
N ALA A 531 -28.99 -11.77 -17.20
CA ALA A 531 -30.06 -11.60 -18.17
C ALA A 531 -31.44 -11.70 -17.52
N ASP A 532 -31.62 -12.71 -16.66
CA ASP A 532 -32.87 -12.96 -15.96
C ASP A 532 -33.20 -11.83 -14.97
N GLU A 533 -32.25 -11.43 -14.12
CA GLU A 533 -32.48 -10.45 -13.06
C GLU A 533 -32.58 -9.00 -13.57
N LEU A 534 -31.89 -8.65 -14.65
CA LEU A 534 -31.84 -7.29 -15.21
C LEU A 534 -32.76 -7.07 -16.41
N ASP A 535 -33.43 -8.13 -16.89
CA ASP A 535 -34.33 -8.08 -18.06
C ASP A 535 -33.62 -7.60 -19.34
N ILE A 536 -32.43 -8.16 -19.59
CA ILE A 536 -31.60 -7.90 -20.78
C ILE A 536 -31.37 -9.19 -21.56
N THR A 537 -30.89 -9.10 -22.81
CA THR A 537 -30.61 -10.34 -23.56
C THR A 537 -29.36 -11.05 -23.01
N ILE A 538 -29.27 -12.35 -23.26
CA ILE A 538 -28.12 -13.16 -22.83
C ILE A 538 -26.80 -12.68 -23.45
N ASP A 539 -26.83 -12.25 -24.71
CA ASP A 539 -25.66 -11.75 -25.43
C ASP A 539 -25.19 -10.43 -24.80
N GLU A 540 -26.13 -9.52 -24.51
CA GLU A 540 -25.85 -8.24 -23.85
C GLU A 540 -25.31 -8.43 -22.43
N ALA A 541 -25.80 -9.43 -21.70
CA ALA A 541 -25.31 -9.81 -20.38
C ALA A 541 -23.89 -10.41 -20.46
N ALA A 542 -23.63 -11.28 -21.44
CA ALA A 542 -22.32 -11.89 -21.66
C ALA A 542 -21.25 -10.85 -22.03
N GLU A 543 -21.58 -9.92 -22.93
CA GLU A 543 -20.72 -8.79 -23.32
C GLU A 543 -20.45 -7.81 -22.17
N SER A 544 -21.31 -7.81 -21.15
CA SER A 544 -21.20 -6.93 -19.99
C SER A 544 -20.42 -7.54 -18.81
N PHE A 545 -20.20 -8.85 -18.82
CA PHE A 545 -19.58 -9.59 -17.72
C PHE A 545 -18.04 -9.56 -17.79
N ASN A 546 -17.37 -9.41 -16.65
CA ASN A 546 -15.92 -9.31 -16.49
C ASN A 546 -15.27 -8.18 -17.32
N GLN A 547 -15.99 -7.08 -17.53
CA GLN A 547 -15.54 -5.99 -18.40
C GLN A 547 -14.81 -4.86 -17.68
N ASN A 548 -14.79 -4.85 -16.34
CA ASN A 548 -13.99 -3.86 -15.62
C ASN A 548 -12.50 -4.04 -15.93
N LEU A 549 -11.78 -2.93 -16.03
CA LEU A 549 -10.35 -2.91 -16.32
C LEU A 549 -9.59 -3.85 -15.39
N LYS A 550 -8.71 -4.68 -15.98
CA LYS A 550 -7.77 -5.52 -15.24
C LYS A 550 -6.37 -5.32 -15.79
N LEU A 551 -5.44 -4.90 -14.93
CA LEU A 551 -4.02 -5.00 -15.19
C LEU A 551 -3.61 -6.47 -15.18
N THR A 552 -2.69 -6.79 -16.09
CA THR A 552 -2.08 -8.13 -16.20
C THR A 552 -0.59 -8.00 -15.91
N ASN A 553 0.13 -9.12 -15.80
CA ASN A 553 1.57 -9.09 -15.51
C ASN A 553 2.40 -8.36 -16.59
N THR A 554 1.90 -8.27 -17.83
CA THR A 554 2.52 -7.48 -18.92
C THR A 554 2.32 -5.97 -18.77
N SER A 555 1.48 -5.51 -17.84
CA SER A 555 1.28 -4.10 -17.55
C SER A 555 2.55 -3.43 -17.02
N PHE A 556 3.51 -4.19 -16.47
CA PHE A 556 4.81 -3.66 -16.04
C PHE A 556 5.59 -3.02 -17.20
N LEU A 557 5.73 -3.75 -18.31
CA LEU A 557 6.39 -3.27 -19.53
C LEU A 557 5.61 -2.11 -20.17
N GLN A 558 4.28 -2.17 -20.11
CA GLN A 558 3.41 -1.11 -20.63
C GLN A 558 3.53 0.20 -19.85
N LEU A 559 4.03 0.17 -18.61
CA LEU A 559 4.33 1.38 -17.84
C LEU A 559 5.57 2.11 -18.35
N GLY A 560 6.37 1.47 -19.20
CA GLY A 560 7.62 2.03 -19.72
C GLY A 560 8.85 1.58 -18.92
N PHE A 561 8.67 0.64 -17.99
CA PHE A 561 9.76 0.07 -17.20
C PHE A 561 10.31 -1.17 -17.92
N LYS A 562 11.63 -1.26 -18.05
CA LYS A 562 12.30 -2.48 -18.52
C LYS A 562 12.33 -3.51 -17.40
N GLU A 563 12.21 -4.80 -17.71
CA GLU A 563 12.47 -5.83 -16.71
C GLU A 563 13.92 -5.69 -16.23
N ALA A 564 14.13 -5.62 -14.91
CA ALA A 564 15.45 -5.78 -14.33
C ALA A 564 15.99 -7.17 -14.70
N ALA A 565 17.16 -7.17 -15.33
CA ALA A 565 17.92 -8.35 -15.75
C ALA A 565 18.32 -9.23 -14.56
#